data_AF-A0AAU9VW49-F1
#
_entry.id   AF-A0AAU9VW49-F1
#
_cell.length_a   1.000
_cell.length_b   1.000
_cell.length_c   1.000
_cell.angle_alpha   90.00
_cell.angle_beta   90.00
_cell.angle_gamma   90.00
#
_symmetry.space_group_name_H-M   'P 1'
#
loop_
_entity.id
_entity.type
_entity.pdbx_description
1 polymer ?
#
loop_
_entity_poly.entity_id
_entity_poly.type
_entity_poly.pdbx_seq_one_letter_code
_entity_poly.pdbx_strand_id
1 'polypeptide(L)'
;VLFLSLILSSFQMILLPISYADNRGWDSALPAFSCKEILDSGHSKGDGEYWIDPEKSGNPLKVYCDMSRYSGGWLLVSNVEFGSPSPKVSVETSYRGIGKSHMVLQKSAMKELRRHLSFTQLRFHCHKKQGRTFHVVTASNSSGEAVVRYFSGQTDEEPDACGSFVRLTLDDNSELAGICKDWGQVSGKWGHGEDQNRLYWYPVFKKKKYHLRVQLDVDDLKKMECDDSSGPNVDTNGDFWRVFVR
;
A
#
# COMPACT_ATOMS: atom_id res chain seq x y z
N VAL A 1 -18.99 7.35 57.66
CA VAL A 1 -20.16 7.97 58.31
C VAL A 1 -21.21 8.18 57.24
N LEU A 2 -22.32 7.43 57.33
CA LEU A 2 -23.43 7.46 56.39
C LEU A 2 -24.09 8.85 56.38
N PHE A 3 -24.48 9.32 55.20
CA PHE A 3 -25.72 10.09 55.08
C PHE A 3 -26.53 9.54 53.90
N LEU A 4 -27.54 8.75 54.27
CA LEU A 4 -28.71 8.46 53.43
C LEU A 4 -29.66 9.66 53.55
N SER A 5 -30.07 10.22 52.42
CA SER A 5 -31.34 10.93 52.30
C SER A 5 -32.01 10.47 51.01
N LEU A 6 -32.96 9.55 51.17
CA LEU A 6 -33.89 9.11 50.13
C LEU A 6 -34.99 10.17 49.98
N ILE A 7 -35.07 10.79 48.80
CA ILE A 7 -36.34 11.34 48.30
C ILE A 7 -36.69 10.53 47.06
N LEU A 8 -37.78 9.76 47.18
CA LEU A 8 -38.42 8.99 46.13
C LEU A 8 -39.02 9.95 45.09
N SER A 9 -38.33 10.09 43.97
CA SER A 9 -38.85 10.61 42.72
C SER A 9 -38.16 9.79 41.64
N SER A 10 -38.92 9.00 40.91
CA SER A 10 -38.47 8.10 39.85
C SER A 10 -37.89 8.88 38.68
N PHE A 11 -36.66 9.36 38.85
CA PHE A 11 -35.76 9.73 37.76
C PHE A 11 -34.63 8.72 37.76
N GLN A 12 -34.72 7.78 36.84
CA GLN A 12 -33.60 6.96 36.44
C GLN A 12 -32.49 7.92 36.04
N MET A 13 -31.41 7.99 36.83
CA MET A 13 -30.21 8.71 36.44
C MET A 13 -29.60 7.93 35.29
N ILE A 14 -30.06 8.22 34.07
CA ILE A 14 -29.44 7.73 32.84
C ILE A 14 -28.08 8.43 32.79
N LEU A 15 -27.06 7.74 33.29
CA LEU A 15 -25.69 8.00 32.88
C LEU A 15 -25.67 7.73 31.37
N LEU A 16 -25.93 8.76 30.56
CA LEU A 16 -25.54 8.72 29.17
C LEU A 16 -24.02 8.51 29.20
N PRO A 17 -23.49 7.43 28.60
CA PRO A 17 -22.06 7.34 28.44
C PRO A 17 -21.65 8.62 27.72
N ILE A 18 -20.69 9.36 28.29
CA ILE A 18 -20.01 10.39 27.52
C ILE A 18 -19.45 9.63 26.32
N SER A 19 -20.10 9.76 25.16
CA SER A 19 -19.56 9.24 23.93
C SER A 19 -18.37 10.14 23.64
N TYR A 20 -17.23 9.81 24.22
CA TYR A 20 -15.97 10.28 23.67
C TYR A 20 -16.04 9.85 22.21
N ALA A 21 -16.10 10.81 21.29
CA ALA A 21 -16.06 10.50 19.88
C ALA A 21 -14.78 9.67 19.68
N ASP A 22 -14.94 8.37 19.42
CA ASP A 22 -13.83 7.45 19.22
C ASP A 22 -13.19 7.84 17.89
N ASN A 23 -12.30 8.82 17.91
CA ASN A 23 -11.67 9.37 16.70
C ASN A 23 -10.41 8.57 16.37
N ARG A 24 -10.50 7.24 16.39
CA ARG A 24 -9.33 6.37 16.23
C ARG A 24 -8.65 6.60 14.88
N GLY A 25 -7.33 6.70 14.93
CA GLY A 25 -6.48 7.00 13.78
C GLY A 25 -6.45 8.47 13.38
N TRP A 26 -7.11 9.38 14.11
CA TRP A 26 -7.08 10.81 13.79
C TRP A 26 -5.90 11.53 14.43
N ASP A 27 -5.43 11.04 15.57
CA ASP A 27 -4.34 11.60 16.35
C ASP A 27 -3.38 10.51 16.82
N SER A 28 -2.11 10.87 17.00
CA SER A 28 -1.07 9.99 17.55
C SER A 28 -1.38 9.43 18.94
N ALA A 29 -2.20 10.12 19.75
CA ALA A 29 -2.61 9.65 21.08
C ALA A 29 -3.67 8.54 21.02
N LEU A 30 -4.37 8.40 19.88
CA LEU A 30 -5.38 7.36 19.65
C LEU A 30 -5.19 6.74 18.25
N PRO A 31 -4.06 6.07 17.98
CA PRO A 31 -3.81 5.47 16.69
C PRO A 31 -4.71 4.25 16.48
N ALA A 32 -5.00 3.91 15.23
CA ALA A 32 -5.61 2.63 14.90
C ALA A 32 -4.55 1.55 14.69
N PHE A 33 -4.93 0.29 14.59
CA PHE A 33 -4.06 -0.80 14.18
C PHE A 33 -3.74 -0.74 12.68
N SER A 34 -4.69 -0.35 11.83
CA SER A 34 -4.51 -0.30 10.37
C SER A 34 -5.50 0.66 9.69
N CYS A 35 -5.20 1.04 8.43
CA CYS A 35 -6.16 1.77 7.59
C CYS A 35 -7.50 1.02 7.43
N LYS A 36 -7.45 -0.31 7.33
CA LYS A 36 -8.65 -1.14 7.22
C LYS A 36 -9.49 -1.10 8.50
N GLU A 37 -8.88 -1.12 9.67
CA GLU A 37 -9.62 -0.98 10.93
C GLU A 37 -10.34 0.37 10.99
N ILE A 38 -9.65 1.48 10.66
CA ILE A 38 -10.24 2.82 10.65
C ILE A 38 -11.50 2.86 9.77
N LEU A 39 -11.42 2.24 8.59
CA LEU A 39 -12.54 2.17 7.67
C LEU A 39 -13.68 1.31 8.21
N ASP A 40 -13.38 0.09 8.64
CA ASP A 40 -14.37 -0.88 9.11
C ASP A 40 -15.09 -0.41 10.40
N SER A 41 -14.41 0.39 11.24
CA SER A 41 -14.95 0.94 12.47
C SER A 41 -15.73 2.25 12.28
N GLY A 42 -15.84 2.76 11.05
CA GLY A 42 -16.58 4.00 10.74
C GLY A 42 -15.83 5.30 11.07
N HIS A 43 -14.52 5.22 11.31
CA HIS A 43 -13.68 6.37 11.69
C HIS A 43 -12.99 7.03 10.49
N SER A 44 -13.31 6.59 9.27
CA SER A 44 -12.82 7.20 8.04
C SER A 44 -13.38 8.61 7.86
N LYS A 45 -12.48 9.58 7.63
CA LYS A 45 -12.73 10.97 7.22
C LYS A 45 -12.36 11.20 5.74
N GLY A 46 -12.30 10.13 4.96
CA GLY A 46 -11.93 10.13 3.53
C GLY A 46 -10.47 9.72 3.27
N ASP A 47 -10.02 9.81 2.03
CA ASP A 47 -8.64 9.50 1.66
C ASP A 47 -7.70 10.54 2.28
N GLY A 48 -6.59 10.10 2.86
CA GLY A 48 -5.64 11.03 3.46
C GLY A 48 -4.78 10.44 4.57
N GLU A 49 -4.25 11.33 5.40
CA GLU A 49 -3.35 10.97 6.47
C GLU A 49 -4.08 10.49 7.73
N TYR A 50 -3.60 9.40 8.29
CA TYR A 50 -4.08 8.80 9.54
C TYR A 50 -2.90 8.34 10.40
N TRP A 51 -3.17 8.04 11.66
CA TRP A 51 -2.22 7.47 12.60
C TRP A 51 -2.50 5.98 12.81
N ILE A 52 -1.48 5.15 12.62
CA ILE A 52 -1.56 3.71 12.91
C ILE A 52 -0.43 3.25 13.83
N ASP A 53 -0.69 2.24 14.66
CA ASP A 53 0.29 1.54 15.48
C ASP A 53 0.10 0.02 15.31
N PRO A 54 0.65 -0.57 14.23
CA PRO A 54 0.54 -2.00 13.96
C PRO A 54 1.17 -2.88 15.05
N GLU A 55 2.15 -2.35 15.78
CA GLU A 55 2.84 -3.07 16.86
C GLU A 55 2.09 -3.01 18.19
N LYS A 56 1.16 -2.06 18.34
CA LYS A 56 0.60 -1.66 19.64
C LYS A 56 1.69 -1.31 20.65
N SER A 57 2.79 -0.72 20.17
CA SER A 57 3.94 -0.39 21.01
C SER A 57 3.84 0.99 21.65
N GLY A 58 2.83 1.79 21.32
CA GLY A 58 2.75 3.20 21.69
C GLY A 58 3.64 4.11 20.83
N ASN A 59 4.11 3.62 19.68
CA ASN A 59 4.97 4.36 18.74
C ASN A 59 4.27 4.46 17.37
N PRO A 60 3.23 5.30 17.26
CA PRO A 60 2.40 5.38 16.07
C PRO A 60 3.14 6.04 14.89
N LEU A 61 2.73 5.65 13.69
CA LEU A 61 3.20 6.19 12.42
C LEU A 61 2.08 6.99 11.76
N LYS A 62 2.43 8.13 11.17
CA LYS A 62 1.52 8.86 10.28
C LYS A 62 1.63 8.27 8.88
N VAL A 63 0.52 7.85 8.31
CA VAL A 63 0.46 7.10 7.04
C VAL A 63 -0.64 7.64 6.14
N TYR A 64 -0.53 7.39 4.84
CA TYR A 64 -1.62 7.66 3.90
C TYR A 64 -2.50 6.42 3.75
N CYS A 65 -3.80 6.61 3.93
CA CYS A 65 -4.82 5.60 3.68
C CYS A 65 -5.72 6.02 2.52
N ASP A 66 -5.89 5.14 1.54
CA ASP A 66 -6.97 5.22 0.54
C ASP A 66 -8.18 4.48 1.11
N MET A 67 -9.19 5.27 1.47
CA MET A 67 -10.43 4.87 2.15
C MET A 67 -11.61 4.77 1.19
N SER A 68 -11.50 5.27 -0.04
CA SER A 68 -12.61 5.40 -0.98
C SER A 68 -12.53 4.39 -2.12
N ARG A 69 -11.35 4.12 -2.68
CA ARG A 69 -11.25 3.31 -3.90
C ARG A 69 -11.21 1.82 -3.59
N TYR A 70 -11.95 1.05 -4.37
CA TYR A 70 -11.93 -0.42 -4.33
C TYR A 70 -12.18 -0.97 -2.91
N SER A 71 -13.25 -0.47 -2.28
CA SER A 71 -13.65 -0.75 -0.90
C SER A 71 -12.72 -0.20 0.20
N GLY A 72 -11.74 0.65 -0.16
CA GLY A 72 -10.92 1.38 0.79
C GLY A 72 -10.08 0.52 1.74
N GLY A 73 -9.55 1.16 2.78
CA GLY A 73 -8.75 0.55 3.83
C GLY A 73 -7.32 0.23 3.40
N TRP A 74 -6.86 0.83 2.31
CA TRP A 74 -5.55 0.57 1.70
C TRP A 74 -4.47 1.45 2.33
N LEU A 75 -3.44 0.83 2.88
CA LEU A 75 -2.24 1.52 3.38
C LEU A 75 -1.25 1.73 2.23
N LEU A 76 -0.86 2.97 1.95
CA LEU A 76 0.21 3.29 1.00
C LEU A 76 1.58 2.91 1.58
N VAL A 77 2.25 1.94 0.99
CA VAL A 77 3.57 1.47 1.45
C VAL A 77 4.69 1.98 0.57
N SER A 78 4.44 2.33 -0.69
CA SER A 78 5.46 2.93 -1.55
C SER A 78 4.83 3.97 -2.45
N ASN A 79 5.47 5.14 -2.56
CA ASN A 79 5.04 6.28 -3.35
C ASN A 79 6.22 6.89 -4.07
N VAL A 80 6.12 6.96 -5.40
CA VAL A 80 7.06 7.70 -6.23
C VAL A 80 6.20 8.54 -7.16
N GLU A 81 6.41 9.85 -7.16
CA GLU A 81 5.71 10.77 -8.05
C GLU A 81 6.77 11.45 -8.90
N PHE A 82 6.60 11.44 -10.22
CA PHE A 82 7.54 12.12 -11.09
C PHE A 82 7.32 13.63 -11.02
N GLY A 83 8.40 14.39 -11.09
CA GLY A 83 8.35 15.84 -11.12
C GLY A 83 9.72 16.44 -11.42
N SER A 84 9.74 17.76 -11.59
CA SER A 84 10.94 18.55 -11.84
C SER A 84 11.12 19.60 -10.76
N PRO A 85 12.25 19.58 -10.02
CA PRO A 85 13.36 18.63 -10.14
C PRO A 85 12.97 17.20 -9.74
N SER A 86 13.73 16.21 -10.22
CA SER A 86 13.52 14.80 -9.86
C SER A 86 13.46 14.64 -8.34
N PRO A 87 12.49 13.88 -7.81
CA PRO A 87 12.41 13.65 -6.38
C PRO A 87 13.57 12.77 -5.89
N LYS A 88 13.99 13.02 -4.66
CA LYS A 88 14.77 12.05 -3.89
C LYS A 88 13.83 10.97 -3.36
N VAL A 89 14.07 9.73 -3.75
CA VAL A 89 13.28 8.57 -3.34
C VAL A 89 14.06 7.81 -2.29
N SER A 90 13.48 7.73 -1.10
CA SER A 90 14.08 7.01 0.02
C SER A 90 13.82 5.50 -0.07
N VAL A 91 14.87 4.70 0.08
CA VAL A 91 14.76 3.23 0.10
C VAL A 91 14.71 2.76 1.55
N GLU A 92 13.53 2.30 1.98
CA GLU A 92 13.29 1.98 3.38
C GLU A 92 13.51 0.50 3.67
N THR A 93 14.36 0.21 4.65
CA THR A 93 14.67 -1.15 5.12
C THR A 93 13.78 -1.61 6.27
N SER A 94 13.00 -0.70 6.87
CA SER A 94 11.99 -0.94 7.90
C SER A 94 10.65 -0.32 7.52
N TYR A 95 9.54 -0.93 7.94
CA TYR A 95 8.20 -0.37 7.68
C TYR A 95 7.96 0.97 8.38
N ARG A 96 8.77 1.32 9.38
CA ARG A 96 8.71 2.63 10.05
C ARG A 96 9.08 3.79 9.12
N GLY A 97 9.63 3.50 7.94
CA GLY A 97 9.86 4.47 6.87
C GLY A 97 8.59 4.89 6.10
N ILE A 98 7.46 4.21 6.30
CA ILE A 98 6.17 4.58 5.70
C ILE A 98 5.76 5.98 6.17
N GLY A 99 5.20 6.79 5.26
CA GLY A 99 4.76 8.16 5.53
C GLY A 99 5.70 9.23 4.98
N LYS A 100 6.91 8.86 4.51
CA LYS A 100 7.76 9.75 3.72
C LYS A 100 7.09 10.12 2.39
N SER A 101 7.38 11.32 1.88
CA SER A 101 6.77 11.83 0.64
C SER A 101 7.05 10.95 -0.57
N HIS A 102 8.32 10.54 -0.74
CA HIS A 102 8.75 9.63 -1.80
C HIS A 102 9.59 8.51 -1.22
N MET A 103 9.07 7.29 -1.30
CA MET A 103 9.66 6.12 -0.67
C MET A 103 9.30 4.83 -1.40
N VAL A 104 10.22 3.86 -1.32
CA VAL A 104 9.98 2.48 -1.71
C VAL A 104 10.41 1.55 -0.58
N LEU A 105 9.61 0.53 -0.26
CA LEU A 105 9.99 -0.46 0.75
C LEU A 105 10.83 -1.57 0.12
N GLN A 106 11.87 -1.98 0.85
CA GLN A 106 12.56 -3.23 0.59
C GLN A 106 11.76 -4.44 1.10
N LYS A 107 12.16 -5.63 0.64
CA LYS A 107 11.66 -6.92 1.11
C LYS A 107 11.71 -7.04 2.65
N SER A 108 12.79 -6.56 3.29
CA SER A 108 12.91 -6.58 4.76
C SER A 108 11.82 -5.75 5.45
N ALA A 109 11.52 -4.56 4.94
CA ALA A 109 10.48 -3.68 5.47
C ALA A 109 9.09 -4.30 5.29
N MET A 110 8.81 -4.87 4.10
CA MET A 110 7.54 -5.57 3.86
C MET A 110 7.37 -6.81 4.75
N LYS A 111 8.46 -7.54 5.02
CA LYS A 111 8.48 -8.69 5.92
C LYS A 111 8.18 -8.29 7.36
N GLU A 112 8.82 -7.22 7.82
CA GLU A 112 8.57 -6.64 9.14
C GLU A 112 7.11 -6.17 9.26
N LEU A 113 6.61 -5.43 8.28
CA LEU A 113 5.23 -4.95 8.24
C LEU A 113 4.24 -6.10 8.35
N ARG A 114 4.41 -7.17 7.56
CA ARG A 114 3.47 -8.31 7.53
C ARG A 114 3.37 -9.04 8.87
N ARG A 115 4.44 -9.01 9.67
CA ARG A 115 4.45 -9.58 11.02
C ARG A 115 3.53 -8.83 11.98
N HIS A 116 3.36 -7.53 11.76
CA HIS A 116 2.55 -6.64 12.61
C HIS A 116 1.16 -6.38 12.04
N LEU A 117 1.07 -6.30 10.73
CA LEU A 117 -0.15 -6.02 9.98
C LEU A 117 -0.36 -7.17 8.99
N SER A 118 -1.28 -8.08 9.31
CA SER A 118 -1.56 -9.29 8.50
C SER A 118 -2.35 -8.98 7.23
N PHE A 119 -1.85 -8.07 6.39
CA PHE A 119 -2.45 -7.74 5.10
C PHE A 119 -2.53 -8.99 4.21
N THR A 120 -3.53 -9.09 3.37
CA THR A 120 -3.77 -10.26 2.49
C THR A 120 -3.80 -9.88 1.02
N GLN A 121 -3.73 -8.59 0.70
CA GLN A 121 -3.71 -8.11 -0.66
C GLN A 121 -2.63 -7.04 -0.88
N LEU A 122 -2.11 -7.02 -2.10
CA LEU A 122 -1.30 -5.95 -2.65
C LEU A 122 -2.06 -5.28 -3.80
N ARG A 123 -1.92 -3.97 -3.91
CA ARG A 123 -2.42 -3.19 -5.04
C ARG A 123 -1.27 -2.42 -5.68
N PHE A 124 -0.99 -2.71 -6.94
CA PHE A 124 0.00 -2.01 -7.75
C PHE A 124 -0.72 -0.98 -8.61
N HIS A 125 -0.31 0.28 -8.52
CA HIS A 125 -0.91 1.38 -9.26
C HIS A 125 0.20 2.27 -9.83
N CYS A 126 0.48 2.08 -11.11
CA CYS A 126 1.45 2.86 -11.87
C CYS A 126 0.72 3.62 -12.95
N HIS A 127 0.99 4.91 -13.09
CA HIS A 127 0.34 5.77 -14.07
C HIS A 127 1.35 6.66 -14.76
N LYS A 128 1.23 6.74 -16.09
CA LYS A 128 1.83 7.79 -16.91
C LYS A 128 0.75 8.55 -17.65
N LYS A 129 0.75 9.87 -17.51
CA LYS A 129 -0.19 10.79 -18.16
C LYS A 129 -0.12 10.67 -19.69
N GLN A 130 1.09 10.58 -20.23
CA GLN A 130 1.35 10.32 -21.65
C GLN A 130 1.73 8.84 -21.88
N GLY A 131 0.92 7.93 -21.36
CA GLY A 131 1.20 6.50 -21.45
C GLY A 131 0.03 5.66 -20.98
N ARG A 132 0.35 4.67 -20.14
CA ARG A 132 -0.63 3.72 -19.62
C ARG A 132 -0.68 3.75 -18.09
N THR A 133 -1.80 3.27 -17.60
CA THR A 133 -2.05 2.96 -16.21
C THR A 133 -2.03 1.45 -16.07
N PHE A 134 -1.10 0.95 -15.25
CA PHE A 134 -1.14 -0.42 -14.73
C PHE A 134 -1.78 -0.37 -13.34
N HIS A 135 -2.99 -0.92 -13.21
CA HIS A 135 -3.71 -0.93 -11.95
C HIS A 135 -4.31 -2.31 -11.67
N VAL A 136 -3.69 -3.05 -10.76
CA VAL A 136 -4.10 -4.41 -10.40
C VAL A 136 -4.10 -4.62 -8.89
N VAL A 137 -4.94 -5.53 -8.44
CA VAL A 137 -5.00 -6.01 -7.05
C VAL A 137 -4.78 -7.51 -7.04
N THR A 138 -4.02 -8.04 -6.09
CA THR A 138 -3.89 -9.49 -5.93
C THR A 138 -5.24 -10.14 -5.62
N ALA A 139 -5.53 -11.27 -6.26
CA ALA A 139 -6.79 -11.97 -6.10
C ALA A 139 -6.95 -12.50 -4.66
N SER A 140 -8.19 -12.54 -4.16
CA SER A 140 -8.52 -13.12 -2.85
C SER A 140 -8.57 -14.65 -2.90
N ASN A 141 -7.46 -15.27 -3.33
CA ASN A 141 -7.29 -16.72 -3.46
C ASN A 141 -5.85 -17.12 -3.12
N SER A 142 -5.55 -18.42 -3.17
CA SER A 142 -4.20 -18.95 -2.87
C SER A 142 -3.12 -18.41 -3.80
N SER A 143 -3.44 -18.19 -5.09
CA SER A 143 -2.51 -17.61 -6.06
C SER A 143 -2.17 -16.17 -5.71
N GLY A 144 -3.14 -15.36 -5.30
CA GLY A 144 -2.89 -14.00 -4.83
C GLY A 144 -2.10 -13.98 -3.52
N GLU A 145 -2.41 -14.86 -2.56
CA GLU A 145 -1.60 -15.00 -1.34
C GLU A 145 -0.14 -15.37 -1.66
N ALA A 146 0.12 -16.21 -2.67
CA ALA A 146 1.49 -16.50 -3.10
C ALA A 146 2.25 -15.24 -3.54
N VAL A 147 1.58 -14.30 -4.22
CA VAL A 147 2.14 -12.98 -4.56
C VAL A 147 2.46 -12.18 -3.32
N VAL A 148 1.56 -12.15 -2.34
CA VAL A 148 1.78 -11.39 -1.11
C VAL A 148 2.93 -11.98 -0.29
N ARG A 149 3.03 -13.31 -0.18
CA ARG A 149 4.17 -14.01 0.47
C ARG A 149 5.51 -13.68 -0.18
N TYR A 150 5.55 -13.63 -1.51
CA TYR A 150 6.76 -13.31 -2.26
C TYR A 150 7.24 -11.88 -2.01
N PHE A 151 6.35 -10.88 -2.14
CA PHE A 151 6.71 -9.48 -1.93
C PHE A 151 6.92 -9.10 -0.46
N SER A 152 6.41 -9.89 0.48
CA SER A 152 6.67 -9.76 1.92
C SER A 152 7.82 -10.61 2.44
N GLY A 153 8.61 -11.24 1.56
CA GLY A 153 9.81 -11.98 1.96
C GLY A 153 9.53 -13.21 2.84
N GLN A 154 8.35 -13.80 2.73
CA GLN A 154 8.01 -15.10 3.32
C GLN A 154 8.43 -16.27 2.44
N THR A 155 8.65 -16.03 1.14
CA THR A 155 9.21 -16.99 0.19
C THR A 155 10.04 -16.24 -0.86
N ASP A 156 11.01 -16.93 -1.44
CA ASP A 156 11.75 -16.47 -2.62
C ASP A 156 11.27 -17.15 -3.91
N GLU A 157 10.30 -18.07 -3.81
CA GLU A 157 9.63 -18.68 -4.96
C GLU A 157 8.79 -17.66 -5.72
N GLU A 158 9.11 -17.45 -7.01
CA GLU A 158 8.35 -16.57 -7.89
C GLU A 158 6.95 -17.15 -8.19
N PRO A 159 5.87 -16.44 -7.82
CA PRO A 159 4.51 -16.93 -7.96
C PRO A 159 4.02 -16.82 -9.40
N ASP A 160 3.04 -17.65 -9.76
CA ASP A 160 2.38 -17.58 -11.07
C ASP A 160 1.65 -16.25 -11.25
N ALA A 161 1.76 -15.69 -12.44
CA ALA A 161 1.14 -14.43 -12.80
C ALA A 161 -0.36 -14.55 -13.10
N CYS A 162 -0.74 -15.49 -13.96
CA CYS A 162 -2.14 -15.62 -14.35
C CYS A 162 -2.99 -16.20 -13.21
N GLY A 163 -4.15 -15.59 -12.95
CA GLY A 163 -5.06 -16.02 -11.88
C GLY A 163 -4.71 -15.51 -10.47
N SER A 164 -3.57 -14.83 -10.31
CA SER A 164 -3.13 -14.27 -9.02
C SER A 164 -3.54 -12.82 -8.80
N PHE A 165 -4.14 -12.15 -9.79
CA PHE A 165 -4.56 -10.75 -9.72
C PHE A 165 -5.85 -10.47 -10.49
N VAL A 166 -6.47 -9.35 -10.14
CA VAL A 166 -7.64 -8.77 -10.80
C VAL A 166 -7.26 -7.41 -11.35
N ARG A 167 -7.65 -7.14 -12.60
CA ARG A 167 -7.48 -5.83 -13.25
C ARG A 167 -8.55 -4.87 -12.73
N LEU A 168 -8.14 -3.66 -12.37
CA LEU A 168 -9.06 -2.59 -11.98
C LEU A 168 -9.45 -1.79 -13.23
N THR A 169 -10.29 -2.37 -14.07
CA THR A 169 -10.54 -1.96 -15.46
C THR A 169 -11.12 -0.57 -15.66
N LEU A 170 -11.61 0.09 -14.59
CA LEU A 170 -12.00 1.50 -14.67
C LEU A 170 -10.80 2.43 -14.83
N ASP A 171 -9.67 2.07 -14.22
CA ASP A 171 -8.43 2.85 -14.25
C ASP A 171 -7.34 2.21 -15.14
N ASP A 172 -7.32 0.87 -15.23
CA ASP A 172 -6.29 0.11 -15.92
C ASP A 172 -6.48 0.06 -17.44
N ASN A 173 -5.47 0.51 -18.19
CA ASN A 173 -5.39 0.36 -19.65
C ASN A 173 -4.07 -0.31 -20.09
N SER A 174 -3.45 -1.05 -19.18
CA SER A 174 -2.19 -1.74 -19.44
C SER A 174 -2.35 -2.91 -20.42
N GLU A 175 -1.36 -3.10 -21.29
CA GLU A 175 -1.20 -4.34 -22.07
C GLU A 175 -0.51 -5.40 -21.23
N LEU A 176 0.38 -4.98 -20.31
CA LEU A 176 1.11 -5.91 -19.46
C LEU A 176 0.15 -6.78 -18.65
N ALA A 177 -0.92 -6.21 -18.08
CA ALA A 177 -1.96 -6.98 -17.37
C ALA A 177 -2.73 -7.96 -18.29
N GLY A 178 -2.74 -7.75 -19.60
CA GLY A 178 -3.36 -8.65 -20.58
C GLY A 178 -2.51 -9.86 -20.98
N ILE A 179 -1.21 -9.88 -20.63
CA ILE A 179 -0.25 -10.87 -21.11
C ILE A 179 0.48 -11.58 -19.96
N CYS A 180 -0.22 -11.89 -18.87
CA CYS A 180 0.36 -12.52 -17.66
C CYS A 180 1.21 -13.77 -17.95
N LYS A 181 0.91 -14.54 -19.01
CA LYS A 181 1.67 -15.73 -19.42
C LYS A 181 3.10 -15.41 -19.87
N ASP A 182 3.37 -14.18 -20.26
CA ASP A 182 4.65 -13.71 -20.79
C ASP A 182 5.47 -12.93 -19.75
N TRP A 183 5.01 -12.89 -18.49
CA TRP A 183 5.71 -12.16 -17.43
C TRP A 183 6.96 -12.88 -16.95
N GLY A 184 7.91 -12.12 -16.43
CA GLY A 184 9.02 -12.62 -15.62
C GLY A 184 10.24 -13.08 -16.41
N GLN A 185 11.27 -13.52 -15.68
CA GLN A 185 12.42 -14.19 -16.28
C GLN A 185 12.02 -15.56 -16.81
N VAL A 186 11.28 -16.30 -15.99
CA VAL A 186 10.55 -17.51 -16.35
C VAL A 186 9.16 -17.10 -16.77
N SER A 187 8.74 -17.51 -17.97
CA SER A 187 7.45 -17.13 -18.54
C SER A 187 6.32 -17.46 -17.57
N GLY A 188 5.48 -16.46 -17.28
CA GLY A 188 4.30 -16.61 -16.44
C GLY A 188 4.54 -16.33 -14.96
N LYS A 189 5.63 -15.66 -14.58
CA LYS A 189 5.99 -15.41 -13.18
C LYS A 189 6.02 -13.92 -12.81
N TRP A 190 5.73 -13.62 -11.55
CA TRP A 190 6.02 -12.31 -10.95
C TRP A 190 7.50 -12.17 -10.61
N GLY A 191 7.99 -10.93 -10.60
CA GLY A 191 9.32 -10.61 -10.09
C GLY A 191 10.48 -10.94 -11.04
N HIS A 192 11.67 -10.45 -10.64
CA HIS A 192 12.95 -10.56 -11.35
C HIS A 192 14.02 -11.23 -10.45
N GLY A 193 13.63 -12.09 -9.50
CA GLY A 193 14.54 -12.78 -8.58
C GLY A 193 14.56 -12.29 -7.13
N GLU A 194 15.55 -12.75 -6.37
CA GLU A 194 15.48 -12.86 -4.91
C GLU A 194 15.90 -11.61 -4.11
N ASP A 195 16.12 -10.49 -4.80
CA ASP A 195 16.72 -9.29 -4.23
C ASP A 195 15.81 -8.53 -3.24
N GLN A 196 16.43 -7.62 -2.46
CA GLN A 196 15.74 -6.75 -1.51
C GLN A 196 14.84 -5.71 -2.20
N ASN A 197 15.10 -5.38 -3.46
CA ASN A 197 14.40 -4.35 -4.23
C ASN A 197 13.20 -4.87 -5.04
N ARG A 198 12.84 -6.16 -4.90
CA ARG A 198 11.82 -6.82 -5.74
C ARG A 198 10.48 -6.08 -5.86
N LEU A 199 10.09 -5.30 -4.84
CA LEU A 199 8.83 -4.57 -4.85
C LEU A 199 8.80 -3.48 -5.94
N TYR A 200 9.94 -2.85 -6.23
CA TYR A 200 10.04 -1.70 -7.13
C TYR A 200 10.98 -1.92 -8.33
N TRP A 201 11.86 -2.92 -8.28
CA TRP A 201 12.73 -3.29 -9.37
C TRP A 201 12.18 -4.50 -10.12
N TYR A 202 11.48 -4.23 -11.24
CA TYR A 202 10.85 -5.26 -12.06
C TYR A 202 9.89 -6.22 -11.29
N PRO A 203 8.95 -5.73 -10.46
CA PRO A 203 7.91 -6.58 -9.87
C PRO A 203 7.05 -7.27 -10.94
N VAL A 204 6.88 -6.62 -12.10
CA VAL A 204 6.11 -7.11 -13.24
C VAL A 204 6.80 -6.66 -14.52
N PHE A 205 7.07 -7.58 -15.45
CA PHE A 205 7.64 -7.21 -16.74
C PHE A 205 7.47 -8.30 -17.80
N LYS A 206 7.42 -7.88 -19.06
CA LYS A 206 7.71 -8.69 -20.24
C LYS A 206 9.05 -8.25 -20.81
N LYS A 207 9.98 -9.21 -20.96
CA LYS A 207 11.35 -8.94 -21.42
C LYS A 207 11.36 -8.05 -22.66
N LYS A 208 12.15 -6.95 -22.59
CA LYS A 208 12.41 -6.02 -23.69
C LYS A 208 11.16 -5.33 -24.26
N LYS A 209 10.01 -5.33 -23.56
CA LYS A 209 8.76 -4.79 -24.11
C LYS A 209 7.98 -3.89 -23.16
N TYR A 210 7.68 -4.37 -21.96
CA TYR A 210 6.78 -3.67 -21.03
C TYR A 210 7.23 -3.94 -19.61
N HIS A 211 7.52 -2.89 -18.84
CA HIS A 211 8.05 -3.03 -17.49
C HIS A 211 7.25 -2.19 -16.51
N LEU A 212 7.14 -2.69 -15.27
CA LEU A 212 6.96 -1.85 -14.09
C LEU A 212 8.31 -1.75 -13.39
N ARG A 213 8.79 -0.53 -13.17
CA ARG A 213 10.09 -0.33 -12.52
C ARG A 213 10.28 1.09 -12.02
N VAL A 214 10.90 1.20 -10.86
CA VAL A 214 11.55 2.42 -10.38
C VAL A 214 13.07 2.21 -10.38
N GLN A 215 13.78 3.02 -11.15
CA GLN A 215 15.24 3.06 -11.18
C GLN A 215 15.73 4.31 -10.46
N LEU A 216 16.60 4.09 -9.49
CA LEU A 216 17.27 5.12 -8.72
C LEU A 216 18.74 5.24 -9.15
N ASP A 217 19.29 6.43 -9.06
CA ASP A 217 20.74 6.71 -9.12
C ASP A 217 21.15 7.25 -7.75
N VAL A 218 21.75 6.39 -6.92
CA VAL A 218 21.80 6.58 -5.46
C VAL A 218 20.36 6.72 -4.93
N ASP A 219 19.90 7.94 -4.65
CA ASP A 219 18.55 8.23 -4.16
C ASP A 219 17.74 9.08 -5.17
N ASP A 220 18.33 9.52 -6.27
CA ASP A 220 17.64 10.35 -7.25
C ASP A 220 16.82 9.48 -8.21
N LEU A 221 15.55 9.84 -8.42
CA LEU A 221 14.70 9.15 -9.39
C LEU A 221 15.25 9.35 -10.81
N LYS A 222 15.84 8.28 -11.36
CA LYS A 222 16.41 8.25 -12.71
C LYS A 222 15.39 7.83 -13.75
N LYS A 223 14.58 6.82 -13.44
CA LYS A 223 13.59 6.29 -14.39
C LYS A 223 12.40 5.70 -13.67
N MET A 224 11.23 5.92 -14.25
CA MET A 224 10.00 5.23 -13.86
C MET A 224 9.35 4.64 -15.11
N GLU A 225 8.98 3.37 -15.05
CA GLU A 225 8.32 2.64 -16.14
C GLU A 225 6.96 2.15 -15.64
N CYS A 226 5.89 2.47 -16.38
CA CYS A 226 4.51 2.08 -16.10
C CYS A 226 3.93 1.39 -17.33
N ASP A 227 4.26 0.11 -17.48
CA ASP A 227 3.94 -0.64 -18.69
C ASP A 227 4.53 0.07 -19.93
N ASP A 228 5.86 0.18 -19.96
CA ASP A 228 6.64 0.69 -21.09
C ASP A 228 8.08 0.14 -21.03
N SER A 229 8.89 0.29 -22.09
CA SER A 229 10.26 -0.30 -22.14
C SER A 229 11.42 0.67 -22.21
N SER A 230 11.23 1.94 -22.56
CA SER A 230 12.37 2.74 -23.07
C SER A 230 12.05 4.19 -23.45
N GLY A 231 10.94 4.78 -22.99
CA GLY A 231 10.76 6.23 -23.17
C GLY A 231 11.67 7.01 -22.21
N PRO A 232 12.21 8.19 -22.60
CA PRO A 232 12.65 9.16 -21.59
C PRO A 232 11.49 9.43 -20.63
N ASN A 233 11.78 9.70 -19.35
CA ASN A 233 10.72 10.22 -18.49
C ASN A 233 10.29 11.55 -19.12
N VAL A 234 9.10 11.58 -19.71
CA VAL A 234 8.52 12.85 -20.12
C VAL A 234 8.15 13.53 -18.81
N ASP A 235 8.68 14.73 -18.60
CA ASP A 235 8.53 15.49 -17.36
C ASP A 235 7.08 15.95 -17.20
N THR A 236 6.21 15.01 -16.79
CA THR A 236 4.78 15.23 -16.63
C THR A 236 4.40 15.09 -15.18
N ASN A 237 4.18 16.24 -14.54
CA ASN A 237 3.45 16.34 -13.29
C ASN A 237 2.17 15.48 -13.38
N GLY A 238 2.03 14.55 -12.43
CA GLY A 238 0.91 13.61 -12.35
C GLY A 238 1.27 12.15 -12.64
N ASP A 239 2.47 11.85 -13.11
CA ASP A 239 2.95 10.46 -13.21
C ASP A 239 3.32 9.91 -11.83
N PHE A 240 2.95 8.67 -11.55
CA PHE A 240 3.26 8.05 -10.26
C PHE A 240 3.42 6.52 -10.34
N TRP A 241 4.13 5.99 -9.36
CA TRP A 241 4.24 4.57 -9.07
C TRP A 241 3.94 4.35 -7.59
N ARG A 242 2.89 3.57 -7.30
CA ARG A 242 2.38 3.36 -5.95
C ARG A 242 2.10 1.90 -5.67
N VAL A 243 2.37 1.48 -4.44
CA VAL A 243 1.98 0.16 -3.92
C VAL A 243 1.24 0.34 -2.61
N PHE A 244 0.14 -0.40 -2.48
CA PHE A 244 -0.67 -0.43 -1.27
C PHE A 244 -0.82 -1.85 -0.74
N VAL A 245 -1.06 -1.96 0.57
CA VAL A 245 -1.42 -3.22 1.25
C VAL A 245 -2.77 -3.11 1.94
N ARG A 246 -3.48 -4.23 2.06
CA ARG A 246 -4.73 -4.34 2.82
C ARG A 246 -4.94 -5.75 3.36
#